data_AF-A0A9F2WD79-F1
#
_entry.id   AF-A0A9F2WD79-F1
#
_cell.length_a   1.000
_cell.length_b   1.000
_cell.length_c   1.000
_cell.angle_alpha   90.00
_cell.angle_beta   90.00
_cell.angle_gamma   90.00
#
_symmetry.space_group_name_H-M   'P 1'
#
loop_
_entity.id
_entity.type
_entity.pdbx_description
1 polymer ?
#
loop_
_entity_poly.entity_id
_entity_poly.type
_entity_poly.pdbx_seq_one_letter_code
_entity_poly.pdbx_strand_id
1 'polypeptide(L)'
;MVCNGCQYDVILKKEVIRVINISSKISLPEEVDLIMISGLIRELCRIAFSMQTLDPPLDISLGIDGELFSDYKYRRSYDSDFTAPLVAYHVWPALMEEDSVIVKGEAVTRKGALWSSRSRNRSCSHSRSRSVSPLARSTGYSRHLPTRSRSPSPLRNGSPRN
;
A
#
# COMPACT_ATOMS: atom_id res chain seq x y z
N MET A 1 -22.79 37.52 16.14
CA MET A 1 -21.59 36.80 16.64
C MET A 1 -21.52 35.47 15.91
N VAL A 2 -20.90 35.47 14.72
CA VAL A 2 -20.73 34.22 13.95
C VAL A 2 -19.71 33.40 14.73
N CYS A 3 -20.13 32.24 15.24
CA CYS A 3 -19.23 31.37 16.00
C CYS A 3 -18.03 31.06 15.11
N ASN A 4 -16.81 31.28 15.61
CA ASN A 4 -15.59 30.93 14.88
C ASN A 4 -15.68 29.49 14.33
N GLY A 5 -16.26 28.54 15.08
CA GLY A 5 -16.51 27.18 14.59
C GLY A 5 -17.30 27.07 13.27
N CYS A 6 -18.24 27.96 12.97
CA CYS A 6 -19.04 27.91 11.74
C CYS A 6 -18.26 28.34 10.49
N GLN A 7 -17.29 29.26 10.63
CA GLN A 7 -16.49 29.74 9.51
C GLN A 7 -15.37 28.76 9.15
N TYR A 8 -14.77 28.12 10.16
CA TYR A 8 -13.79 27.05 9.96
C TYR A 8 -14.45 25.80 9.35
N ASP A 9 -15.68 25.47 9.76
CA ASP A 9 -16.48 24.38 9.18
C ASP A 9 -16.65 24.49 7.65
N VAL A 10 -16.90 25.70 7.14
CA VAL A 10 -17.14 25.93 5.70
C VAL A 10 -15.85 25.90 4.91
N ILE A 11 -14.76 26.48 5.44
CA ILE A 11 -13.45 26.51 4.77
C ILE A 11 -12.86 25.09 4.73
N LEU A 12 -12.85 24.38 5.85
CA LEU A 12 -12.29 23.03 5.94
C LEU A 12 -13.04 22.02 5.07
N LYS A 13 -14.38 22.09 5.01
CA LYS A 13 -15.15 21.23 4.09
C LYS A 13 -14.76 21.44 2.64
N LYS A 14 -14.59 22.69 2.19
CA LYS A 14 -14.19 23.00 0.81
C LYS A 14 -12.78 22.50 0.50
N GLU A 15 -11.85 22.64 1.43
CA GLU A 15 -10.48 22.14 1.28
C GLU A 15 -10.46 20.60 1.24
N VAL A 16 -11.16 19.92 2.14
CA VAL A 16 -11.26 18.45 2.17
C VAL A 16 -11.87 17.91 0.88
N ILE A 17 -12.97 18.52 0.40
CA ILE A 17 -13.60 18.13 -0.88
C ILE A 17 -12.63 18.32 -2.05
N ARG A 18 -11.90 19.44 -2.08
CA ARG A 18 -10.90 19.71 -3.12
C ARG A 18 -9.81 18.63 -3.11
N VAL A 19 -9.27 18.30 -1.94
CA VAL A 19 -8.19 17.30 -1.81
C VAL A 19 -8.68 15.90 -2.17
N ILE A 20 -9.88 15.50 -1.75
CA ILE A 20 -10.48 14.22 -2.14
C ILE A 20 -10.65 14.14 -3.65
N ASN A 21 -11.16 15.20 -4.28
CA ASN A 21 -11.41 15.23 -5.71
C ASN A 21 -10.12 15.22 -6.56
N ILE A 22 -9.01 15.72 -6.02
CA ILE A 22 -7.69 15.73 -6.70
C ILE A 22 -6.92 14.43 -6.46
N SER A 23 -7.14 13.75 -5.34
CA SER A 23 -6.35 12.58 -4.95
C SER A 23 -6.80 11.32 -5.69
N SER A 24 -5.98 10.85 -6.64
CA SER A 24 -6.21 9.56 -7.33
C SER A 24 -6.13 8.33 -6.40
N LYS A 25 -5.65 8.49 -5.16
CA LYS A 25 -5.60 7.42 -4.15
C LYS A 25 -6.88 7.31 -3.30
N ILE A 26 -7.68 8.37 -3.24
CA ILE A 26 -8.84 8.49 -2.33
C ILE A 26 -10.11 8.73 -3.17
N SER A 27 -10.25 8.02 -4.30
CA SER A 27 -11.50 8.02 -5.05
C SER A 27 -12.59 7.39 -4.18
N LEU A 28 -13.54 8.21 -3.74
CA LEU A 28 -14.73 7.72 -3.05
C LEU A 28 -15.54 6.87 -4.04
N PRO A 29 -16.01 5.67 -3.64
CA PRO A 29 -17.02 4.95 -4.40
C PRO A 29 -18.26 5.83 -4.61
N GLU A 30 -18.97 5.62 -5.71
CA GLU A 30 -20.17 6.40 -6.06
C GLU A 30 -21.28 6.26 -5.00
N GLU A 31 -21.22 5.23 -4.14
CA GLU A 31 -22.15 5.05 -3.02
C GLU A 31 -21.84 5.90 -1.78
N VAL A 32 -20.67 6.53 -1.69
CA VAL A 32 -20.25 7.31 -0.51
C VAL A 32 -20.47 8.80 -0.73
N ASP A 33 -21.65 9.28 -0.33
CA ASP A 33 -21.96 10.69 -0.38
C ASP A 33 -21.17 11.52 0.64
N LEU A 34 -20.73 12.71 0.23
CA LEU A 34 -20.09 13.70 1.10
C LEU A 34 -20.93 14.04 2.34
N ILE A 35 -22.26 13.93 2.22
CA ILE A 35 -23.19 14.12 3.33
C ILE A 35 -22.93 13.10 4.44
N MET A 36 -22.69 11.83 4.08
CA MET A 36 -22.44 10.73 5.00
C MET A 36 -21.15 10.92 5.78
N ILE A 37 -20.07 11.32 5.10
CA ILE A 37 -18.76 11.53 5.73
C ILE A 37 -18.61 12.92 6.36
N SER A 38 -19.56 13.84 6.15
CA SER A 38 -19.47 15.22 6.65
C SER A 38 -19.41 15.32 8.17
N GLY A 39 -20.09 14.42 8.89
CA GLY A 39 -20.02 14.33 10.35
C GLY A 39 -18.64 13.90 10.83
N LEU A 40 -18.08 12.87 10.20
CA LEU A 40 -16.73 12.38 10.48
C LEU A 40 -15.67 13.46 10.23
N ILE A 41 -15.74 14.14 9.08
CA ILE A 41 -14.80 15.23 8.73
C ILE A 41 -14.85 16.34 9.80
N ARG A 42 -16.03 16.72 10.25
CA ARG A 42 -16.19 17.75 11.29
C ARG A 42 -15.54 17.35 12.61
N GLU A 43 -15.80 16.14 13.08
CA GLU A 43 -15.22 15.65 14.33
C GLU A 43 -13.69 15.51 14.22
N LEU A 44 -13.16 15.02 13.09
CA LEU A 44 -11.72 14.97 12.85
C LEU A 44 -11.08 16.36 12.86
N CYS A 45 -11.72 17.36 12.23
CA CYS A 45 -11.24 18.73 12.25
C CYS A 45 -11.25 19.34 13.67
N ARG A 46 -12.26 19.02 14.48
CA ARG A 46 -12.33 19.46 15.89
C ARG A 46 -11.22 18.85 16.72
N ILE A 47 -10.95 17.55 16.55
CA ILE A 47 -9.85 16.86 17.23
C ILE A 47 -8.51 17.45 16.80
N ALA A 48 -8.28 17.61 15.49
CA ALA A 48 -7.05 18.18 14.96
C ALA A 48 -6.81 19.61 15.47
N PHE A 49 -7.85 20.43 15.54
CA PHE A 49 -7.75 21.77 16.14
C PHE A 49 -7.40 21.69 17.63
N SER A 50 -8.06 20.80 18.37
CA SER A 50 -7.79 20.62 19.81
C SER A 50 -6.34 20.18 20.05
N MET A 51 -5.83 19.25 19.23
CA MET A 51 -4.42 18.81 19.26
C MET A 51 -3.44 19.96 19.02
N GLN A 52 -3.74 20.86 18.08
CA GLN A 52 -2.91 22.03 17.77
C GLN A 52 -2.95 23.11 18.86
N THR A 53 -3.99 23.13 19.70
CA THR A 53 -4.11 24.09 20.81
C THR A 53 -3.45 23.63 22.11
N LEU A 54 -2.91 22.41 22.15
CA LEU A 54 -2.14 21.92 23.29
C LEU A 54 -0.78 22.63 23.38
N ASP A 55 -0.22 22.70 24.58
CA ASP A 55 1.12 23.22 24.85
C ASP A 55 1.93 22.14 25.58
N PRO A 56 2.84 21.42 24.89
CA PRO A 56 3.20 21.55 23.47
C PRO A 56 2.14 20.95 22.50
N PRO A 57 2.13 21.37 21.21
CA PRO A 57 1.14 20.89 20.24
C PRO A 57 1.42 19.46 19.79
N LEU A 58 0.36 18.67 19.61
CA LEU A 58 0.45 17.31 19.08
C LEU A 58 0.31 17.27 17.56
N ASP A 59 1.13 16.46 16.91
CA ASP A 59 1.14 16.23 15.47
C ASP A 59 1.08 14.72 15.13
N ILE A 60 0.93 14.40 13.85
CA ILE A 60 0.94 13.03 13.32
C ILE A 60 2.16 12.80 12.44
N SER A 61 2.75 11.61 12.51
CA SER A 61 3.85 11.24 11.63
C SER A 61 3.38 11.18 10.18
N LEU A 62 4.03 11.92 9.29
CA LEU A 62 3.82 11.77 7.85
C LEU A 62 4.46 10.47 7.37
N GLY A 63 3.62 9.56 6.87
CA GLY A 63 4.06 8.29 6.31
C GLY A 63 4.12 8.33 4.79
N ILE A 64 5.17 7.74 4.21
CA ILE A 64 5.34 7.60 2.76
C ILE A 64 5.28 6.11 2.39
N ASP A 65 4.48 5.76 1.39
CA ASP A 65 4.41 4.39 0.88
C ASP A 65 5.81 3.94 0.41
N GLY A 66 6.28 2.80 0.93
CA GLY A 66 7.59 2.25 0.60
C GLY A 66 8.74 2.77 1.46
N GLU A 67 8.49 3.54 2.52
CA GLU A 67 9.54 3.94 3.46
C GLU A 67 10.08 2.76 4.28
N LEU A 68 11.24 2.95 4.90
CA LEU A 68 11.82 1.97 5.82
C LEU A 68 11.00 1.91 7.11
N PHE A 69 10.66 0.69 7.53
CA PHE A 69 9.93 0.48 8.76
C PHE A 69 10.73 0.98 9.98
N SER A 70 10.10 1.81 10.80
CA SER A 70 10.67 2.32 12.05
C SER A 70 9.99 1.69 13.26
N ASP A 71 10.71 0.84 13.99
CA ASP A 71 10.24 0.25 15.25
C ASP A 71 9.96 1.31 16.33
N TYR A 72 10.56 2.49 16.21
CA TYR A 72 10.32 3.62 17.11
C TYR A 72 8.91 4.21 16.90
N LYS A 73 8.53 4.44 15.64
CA LYS A 73 7.26 5.08 15.29
C LYS A 73 6.09 4.11 15.19
N TYR A 74 6.32 2.86 14.80
CA TYR A 74 5.23 1.96 14.40
C TYR A 74 5.31 0.57 15.04
N ARG A 75 4.13 -0.03 15.19
CA ARG A 75 3.98 -1.47 15.41
C ARG A 75 3.63 -2.14 14.08
N ARG A 76 4.10 -3.37 13.87
CA ARG A 76 3.71 -4.17 12.69
C ARG A 76 2.33 -4.76 12.90
N SER A 77 1.45 -4.61 11.90
CA SER A 77 0.19 -5.35 11.84
C SER A 77 0.44 -6.85 11.69
N TYR A 78 -0.54 -7.66 12.09
CA TYR A 78 -0.43 -9.13 12.05
C TYR A 78 -0.26 -9.71 10.62
N ASP A 79 -0.76 -9.03 9.59
CA ASP A 79 -0.68 -9.44 8.18
C ASP A 79 0.65 -9.04 7.51
N SER A 80 1.62 -8.55 8.28
CA SER A 80 2.92 -8.10 7.79
C SER A 80 3.88 -9.26 7.49
N ASP A 81 4.67 -9.10 6.43
CA ASP A 81 5.92 -9.84 6.27
C ASP A 81 6.96 -9.27 7.25
N PHE A 82 7.15 -9.92 8.40
CA PHE A 82 8.12 -9.49 9.43
C PHE A 82 9.57 -9.43 8.94
N THR A 83 9.89 -10.12 7.85
CA THR A 83 11.21 -10.07 7.20
C THR A 83 11.34 -8.93 6.18
N ALA A 84 10.25 -8.25 5.83
CA ALA A 84 10.28 -7.13 4.90
C ALA A 84 10.68 -5.83 5.61
N PRO A 85 11.64 -5.05 5.06
CA PRO A 85 12.05 -3.79 5.66
C PRO A 85 11.17 -2.60 5.26
N LEU A 86 10.34 -2.73 4.21
CA LEU A 86 9.58 -1.62 3.65
C LEU A 86 8.11 -1.65 4.06
N VAL A 87 7.59 -0.47 4.40
CA VAL A 87 6.18 -0.24 4.67
C VAL A 87 5.40 -0.26 3.36
N ALA A 88 4.40 -1.13 3.27
CA ALA A 88 3.45 -1.17 2.17
C ALA A 88 2.38 -0.08 2.30
N TYR A 89 1.86 0.12 3.51
CA TYR A 89 0.94 1.20 3.86
C TYR A 89 0.87 1.36 5.39
N HIS A 90 0.46 2.55 5.82
CA HIS A 90 0.16 2.85 7.22
C HIS A 90 -1.33 2.59 7.47
N VAL A 91 -1.65 1.91 8.57
CA VAL A 91 -3.03 1.70 9.02
C VAL A 91 -3.51 2.92 9.80
N TRP A 92 -2.67 3.43 10.71
CA TRP A 92 -2.85 4.72 11.37
C TRP A 92 -1.48 5.35 11.69
N PRO A 93 -1.37 6.69 11.66
CA PRO A 93 -0.11 7.38 11.91
C PRO A 93 0.32 7.28 13.38
N ALA A 94 1.61 7.50 13.64
CA ALA A 94 2.11 7.69 15.00
C ALA A 94 1.76 9.10 15.49
N LEU A 95 1.40 9.22 16.76
CA LEU A 95 1.17 10.51 17.41
C LEU A 95 2.49 11.04 17.95
N MET A 96 2.81 12.26 17.55
CA MET A 96 4.07 12.93 17.82
C MET A 96 3.83 14.17 18.68
N GLU A 97 4.75 14.43 19.59
CA GLU A 97 4.89 15.70 20.29
C GLU A 97 6.30 16.20 19.99
N GLU A 98 6.41 17.32 19.27
CA GLU A 98 7.67 17.75 18.66
C GLU A 98 8.29 16.62 17.80
N ASP A 99 9.38 16.00 18.25
CA ASP A 99 10.07 14.86 17.60
C ASP A 99 9.92 13.53 18.38
N SER A 100 9.13 13.52 19.45
CA SER A 100 8.94 12.37 20.33
C SER A 100 7.67 11.58 19.98
N VAL A 101 7.77 10.26 19.93
CA VAL A 101 6.60 9.38 19.71
C VAL A 101 5.89 9.19 21.05
N ILE A 102 4.69 9.78 21.17
CA ILE A 102 3.84 9.59 22.34
C ILE A 102 3.00 8.31 22.18
N VAL A 103 2.51 8.06 20.97
CA VAL A 103 1.76 6.84 20.65
C VAL A 103 2.24 6.28 19.32
N LYS A 104 2.62 4.99 19.32
CA LYS A 104 3.03 4.30 18.09
C LYS A 104 1.85 4.13 17.14
N GLY A 105 2.12 4.38 15.86
CA GLY A 105 1.20 4.05 14.79
C GLY A 105 1.21 2.56 14.47
N GLU A 106 0.47 2.17 13.43
CA GLU A 106 0.51 0.82 12.89
C GLU A 106 0.78 0.85 11.39
N ALA A 107 1.68 -0.04 10.96
CA ALA A 107 2.11 -0.15 9.58
C ALA A 107 2.15 -1.62 9.13
N VAL A 108 1.81 -1.84 7.86
CA VAL A 108 1.92 -3.14 7.21
C VAL A 108 3.18 -3.16 6.37
N THR A 109 4.02 -4.18 6.54
CA THR A 109 5.23 -4.37 5.72
C THR A 109 5.07 -5.54 4.76
N ARG A 110 5.49 -5.40 3.51
CA ARG A 110 5.44 -6.48 2.50
C ARG A 110 6.68 -6.53 1.65
N LYS A 111 7.07 -7.73 1.22
CA LYS A 111 8.20 -7.88 0.29
C LYS A 111 7.93 -7.15 -1.02
N GLY A 112 8.67 -6.07 -1.20
CA GLY A 112 8.59 -5.14 -2.31
C GLY A 112 7.32 -4.27 -2.33
N ALA A 113 7.01 -3.64 -1.22
CA ALA A 113 6.13 -2.47 -1.19
C ALA A 113 6.35 -1.45 -2.36
N LEU A 114 7.58 -1.33 -2.89
CA LEU A 114 7.89 -0.47 -4.03
C LEU A 114 7.24 -0.88 -5.36
N TRP A 115 6.94 -2.17 -5.56
CA TRP A 115 6.28 -2.64 -6.81
C TRP A 115 4.76 -2.52 -6.75
N SER A 116 4.14 -2.55 -5.57
CA SER A 116 2.69 -2.36 -5.42
C SER A 116 2.22 -0.94 -5.75
N SER A 117 3.04 0.08 -5.45
CA SER A 117 2.71 1.48 -5.78
C SER A 117 2.74 1.72 -7.30
N ARG A 118 3.54 0.96 -8.06
CA ARG A 118 3.57 1.00 -9.53
C ARG A 118 2.50 0.12 -10.17
N SER A 119 2.09 -0.96 -9.51
CA SER A 119 1.15 -1.93 -10.09
C SER A 119 -0.32 -1.58 -9.90
N ARG A 120 -0.71 -0.74 -8.93
CA ARG A 120 -2.10 -0.24 -8.83
C ARG A 120 -2.52 0.59 -10.06
N ASN A 121 -1.57 1.11 -10.82
CA ASN A 121 -1.80 1.79 -12.10
C ASN A 121 -1.78 0.86 -13.33
N ARG A 122 -1.61 -0.46 -13.15
CA ARG A 122 -1.76 -1.42 -14.24
C ARG A 122 -3.05 -2.20 -13.99
N SER A 123 -4.06 -1.77 -14.72
CA SER A 123 -5.34 -2.41 -14.97
C SER A 123 -5.37 -3.90 -14.62
N CYS A 124 -6.47 -4.28 -13.97
CA CYS A 124 -6.92 -5.66 -13.90
C CYS A 124 -7.00 -6.25 -15.31
N SER A 125 -5.92 -6.87 -15.77
CA SER A 125 -5.89 -7.70 -16.97
C SER A 125 -4.90 -8.84 -16.74
N HIS A 126 -5.09 -9.59 -15.65
CA HIS A 126 -4.63 -10.97 -15.63
C HIS A 126 -5.70 -11.84 -16.28
N SER A 127 -5.74 -11.76 -17.60
CA SER A 127 -6.39 -12.72 -18.48
C SER A 127 -5.80 -14.10 -18.23
N ARG A 128 -6.33 -14.84 -17.24
CA ARG A 128 -6.20 -16.31 -17.24
C ARG A 128 -7.25 -16.86 -18.19
N SER A 129 -7.01 -16.62 -19.48
CA SER A 129 -7.66 -17.39 -20.53
C SER A 129 -7.29 -18.85 -20.30
N ARG A 130 -8.31 -19.64 -19.95
CA ARG A 130 -8.23 -21.10 -19.97
C ARG A 130 -8.05 -21.50 -21.44
N SER A 131 -6.80 -21.66 -21.88
CA SER A 131 -6.52 -22.16 -23.22
C SER A 131 -6.89 -23.65 -23.27
N VAL A 132 -8.02 -23.88 -23.90
CA VAL A 132 -8.58 -25.16 -24.33
C VAL A 132 -7.54 -25.89 -25.18
N SER A 133 -7.34 -27.17 -24.89
CA SER A 133 -6.46 -28.10 -25.57
C SER A 133 -6.60 -28.07 -27.10
N PRO A 134 -5.50 -28.09 -27.88
CA PRO A 134 -5.59 -28.48 -29.28
C PRO A 134 -5.44 -30.00 -29.39
N LEU A 135 -6.49 -30.62 -29.92
CA LEU A 135 -6.55 -32.00 -30.37
C LEU A 135 -5.38 -32.35 -31.30
N ALA A 136 -4.73 -33.47 -31.02
CA ALA A 136 -3.78 -34.09 -31.93
C ALA A 136 -4.51 -34.52 -33.21
N ARG A 137 -4.19 -33.87 -34.33
CA ARG A 137 -4.63 -34.28 -35.66
C ARG A 137 -3.51 -35.13 -36.28
N SER A 138 -3.72 -36.45 -36.30
CA SER A 138 -2.90 -37.40 -37.04
C SER A 138 -3.12 -37.21 -38.53
N THR A 139 -2.05 -37.04 -39.32
CA THR A 139 -1.92 -37.49 -40.72
C THR A 139 -0.51 -37.23 -41.25
N GLY A 140 0.25 -38.31 -41.48
CA GLY A 140 0.97 -38.55 -42.75
C GLY A 140 2.37 -37.95 -43.01
N TYR A 141 3.33 -38.88 -43.19
CA TYR A 141 4.51 -38.86 -44.08
C TYR A 141 5.88 -38.29 -43.64
N SER A 142 6.70 -39.25 -43.16
CA SER A 142 8.14 -39.49 -43.34
C SER A 142 9.01 -38.53 -44.19
N ARG A 143 10.19 -38.17 -43.64
CA ARG A 143 11.54 -38.40 -44.24
C ARG A 143 12.68 -38.06 -43.24
N HIS A 144 13.54 -39.05 -42.95
CA HIS A 144 15.01 -39.05 -42.70
C HIS A 144 15.73 -37.70 -42.44
N LEU A 145 16.66 -37.46 -41.49
CA LEU A 145 17.80 -38.22 -40.89
C LEU A 145 18.46 -37.32 -39.76
N PRO A 146 19.55 -37.67 -39.05
CA PRO A 146 19.58 -37.66 -37.58
C PRO A 146 20.62 -36.73 -36.90
N THR A 147 20.60 -36.76 -35.55
CA THR A 147 21.73 -36.70 -34.59
C THR A 147 22.05 -35.38 -33.88
N ARG A 148 22.16 -35.53 -32.54
CA ARG A 148 23.09 -34.88 -31.59
C ARG A 148 22.83 -33.41 -31.18
N SER A 149 22.40 -33.24 -29.93
CA SER A 149 23.34 -33.00 -28.81
C SER A 149 22.59 -32.99 -27.47
N ARG A 150 23.10 -33.82 -26.55
CA ARG A 150 22.69 -33.89 -25.14
C ARG A 150 23.45 -32.81 -24.38
N SER A 151 22.73 -32.02 -23.59
CA SER A 151 23.29 -31.07 -22.62
C SER A 151 23.95 -31.82 -21.44
N PRO A 152 25.18 -31.44 -21.00
CA PRO A 152 25.78 -31.99 -19.80
C PRO A 152 25.27 -31.25 -18.54
N SER A 153 24.86 -32.01 -17.52
CA SER A 153 24.55 -31.51 -16.18
C SER A 153 25.83 -31.29 -15.36
N PRO A 154 25.92 -30.25 -14.49
CA PRO A 154 27.10 -30.03 -13.67
C PRO A 154 27.19 -31.04 -12.51
N LEU A 155 28.38 -31.59 -12.34
CA LEU A 155 28.74 -32.57 -11.31
C LEU A 155 28.75 -31.94 -9.90
N ARG A 156 28.19 -32.68 -8.95
CA ARG A 156 28.02 -32.36 -7.54
C ARG A 156 29.35 -32.50 -6.79
N ASN A 157 29.77 -31.42 -6.13
CA ASN A 157 30.90 -31.39 -5.20
C ASN A 157 30.75 -32.47 -4.10
N GLY A 158 31.80 -33.28 -3.94
CA GLY A 158 31.90 -34.25 -2.86
C GLY A 158 33.34 -34.71 -2.70
N SER A 159 34.06 -34.13 -1.73
CA SER A 159 35.34 -34.66 -1.26
C SER A 159 35.28 -34.82 0.24
N PRO A 160 35.36 -36.06 0.76
CA PRO A 160 35.80 -36.32 2.12
C PRO A 160 37.25 -36.84 2.13
N ARG A 161 38.02 -36.26 3.06
CA ARG A 161 39.10 -36.83 3.90
C ARG A 161 40.14 -37.80 3.31
N ASN A 162 41.42 -37.47 3.51
CA ASN A 162 42.24 -37.98 4.62
C ASN A 162 43.49 -37.11 4.81
#